data_AF-A0A919E3Q5-F1
#
_entry.id   AF-A0A919E3Q5-F1
#
_cell.length_a   1.000
_cell.length_b   1.000
_cell.length_c   1.000
_cell.angle_alpha   90.00
_cell.angle_beta   90.00
_cell.angle_gamma   90.00
#
_symmetry.space_group_name_H-M   'P 1'
#
loop_
_entity.id
_entity.type
_entity.pdbx_description
1 polymer ?
#
loop_
_entity_poly.entity_id
_entity_poly.type
_entity_poly.pdbx_seq_one_letter_code
_entity_poly.pdbx_strand_id
1 'polypeptide(L)'
;MGMSFTGVVLLWMPTAVVSAVIVLLLRRGRRGRGFLRPSTLVALCCVALLNAATCWFIGLSQAGLDLREACEYDHGVRFDDKWNDAHYAESQQFFPLHARCNADVDLVPAWINPTIIALVLLAAALLGAALFLAVRTFTEGRKKTHA
;
A
#
# COMPACT_ATOMS: atom_id res chain seq x y z
N MET A 1 -6.57 -15.15 -17.12
CA MET A 1 -7.28 -13.85 -17.01
C MET A 1 -6.65 -13.00 -15.90
N GLY A 2 -5.53 -12.33 -16.16
CA GLY A 2 -5.03 -11.25 -15.31
C GLY A 2 -6.10 -10.18 -15.11
N MET A 3 -6.08 -9.45 -13.98
CA MET A 3 -7.01 -8.33 -13.80
C MET A 3 -6.83 -7.35 -14.95
N SER A 4 -7.85 -7.22 -15.80
CA SER A 4 -7.88 -6.23 -16.86
C SER A 4 -7.58 -4.84 -16.29
N PHE A 5 -7.09 -3.91 -17.12
CA PHE A 5 -6.94 -2.50 -16.74
C PHE A 5 -8.20 -1.96 -16.03
N THR A 6 -9.39 -2.44 -16.42
CA THR A 6 -10.65 -2.14 -15.76
C THR A 6 -10.76 -2.68 -14.33
N GLY A 7 -10.23 -3.88 -14.02
CA GLY A 7 -10.15 -4.42 -12.66
C GLY A 7 -9.22 -3.61 -11.75
N VAL A 8 -8.06 -3.18 -12.26
CA VAL A 8 -7.14 -2.30 -11.51
C VAL A 8 -7.79 -0.94 -11.24
N VAL A 9 -8.45 -0.35 -12.22
CA VAL A 9 -9.19 0.92 -12.05
C VAL A 9 -10.36 0.76 -11.07
N LEU A 10 -11.11 -0.34 -11.12
CA LEU A 10 -12.20 -0.63 -10.19
C LEU A 10 -11.72 -0.84 -8.75
N LEU A 11 -10.50 -1.34 -8.54
CA LEU A 11 -9.91 -1.49 -7.21
C LEU A 11 -9.35 -0.16 -6.67
N TRP A 12 -8.81 0.69 -7.56
CA TRP A 12 -8.19 1.97 -7.21
C TRP A 12 -9.22 3.09 -6.98
N MET A 13 -10.37 3.05 -7.66
CA MET A 13 -11.41 4.07 -7.53
C MET A 13 -12.02 4.13 -6.11
N PRO A 14 -12.40 3.02 -5.45
CA PRO A 14 -12.87 3.04 -4.07
C PRO A 14 -11.84 3.58 -3.09
N THR A 15 -10.57 3.22 -3.25
CA THR A 15 -9.50 3.68 -2.35
C THR A 15 -9.18 5.15 -2.56
N ALA A 16 -9.18 5.63 -3.82
CA ALA A 16 -9.09 7.05 -4.14
C ALA A 16 -10.29 7.84 -3.59
N VAL A 17 -11.52 7.32 -3.71
CA VAL A 17 -12.74 7.95 -3.16
C VAL A 17 -12.69 7.99 -1.63
N VAL A 18 -12.35 6.88 -0.96
CA VAL A 18 -12.22 6.85 0.50
C VAL A 18 -11.13 7.81 0.97
N SER A 19 -9.98 7.85 0.29
CA SER A 19 -8.89 8.78 0.57
C SER A 19 -9.33 10.23 0.39
N ALA A 20 -10.03 10.54 -0.71
CA ALA A 20 -10.56 11.87 -0.98
C ALA A 20 -11.61 12.28 0.06
N VAL A 21 -12.51 11.38 0.45
CA VAL A 21 -13.52 11.63 1.50
C VAL A 21 -12.83 11.92 2.83
N ILE A 22 -11.84 11.12 3.25
CA ILE A 22 -11.07 11.36 4.47
C ILE A 22 -10.40 12.73 4.41
N VAL A 23 -9.72 13.06 3.30
CA VAL A 23 -9.07 14.36 3.12
C VAL A 23 -10.08 15.52 3.12
N LEU A 24 -11.25 15.36 2.51
CA LEU A 24 -12.30 16.37 2.48
C LEU A 24 -12.93 16.58 3.87
N LEU A 25 -13.15 15.50 4.63
CA LEU A 25 -13.61 15.58 6.02
C LEU A 25 -12.58 16.30 6.90
N LEU A 26 -11.28 16.00 6.71
CA LEU A 26 -10.19 16.72 7.37
C LEU A 26 -10.16 18.19 6.98
N ARG A 27 -10.36 18.54 5.70
CA ARG A 27 -10.43 19.93 5.22
C ARG A 27 -11.63 20.68 5.77
N ARG A 28 -12.81 20.05 5.83
CA ARG A 28 -14.04 20.63 6.39
C ARG A 28 -13.91 20.89 7.89
N GLY A 29 -13.29 19.96 8.64
CA GLY A 29 -13.00 20.13 10.07
C GLY A 29 -11.85 21.10 10.38
N ARG A 30 -11.03 21.47 9.38
CA ARG A 30 -9.88 22.38 9.51
C ARG A 30 -10.21 23.86 9.47
N ARG A 31 -11.47 24.25 9.30
CA ARG A 31 -11.88 25.67 9.27
C ARG A 31 -11.61 26.44 10.59
N GLY A 32 -11.01 25.82 11.61
CA GLY A 32 -10.65 26.49 12.87
C GLY A 32 -9.45 25.99 13.69
N ARG A 33 -8.63 25.01 13.27
CA ARG A 33 -7.41 24.60 14.03
C ARG A 33 -6.43 23.75 13.21
N GLY A 34 -5.13 23.95 13.43
CA GLY A 34 -4.00 23.57 12.56
C GLY A 34 -3.76 22.08 12.26
N PHE A 35 -2.85 21.84 11.30
CA PHE A 35 -2.51 20.54 10.68
C PHE A 35 -2.04 19.45 11.66
N LEU A 36 -1.57 19.83 12.85
CA LEU A 36 -0.84 18.97 13.81
C LEU A 36 -1.74 18.32 14.88
N ARG A 37 -3.00 18.00 14.57
CA ARG A 37 -3.83 17.22 15.50
C ARG A 37 -3.49 15.73 15.40
N PRO A 38 -3.30 15.01 16.53
CA PRO A 38 -3.01 13.57 16.51
C PRO A 38 -4.04 12.77 15.69
N SER A 39 -5.32 13.11 15.78
CA SER A 39 -6.39 12.47 14.99
C SER A 39 -6.23 12.66 13.49
N THR A 40 -5.72 13.81 13.04
CA THR A 40 -5.47 14.09 11.62
C THR A 40 -4.30 13.27 11.10
N LEU A 41 -3.24 13.11 11.90
CA LEU A 41 -2.09 12.28 11.56
C LEU A 41 -2.47 10.80 11.49
N VAL A 42 -3.28 10.30 12.43
CA VAL A 42 -3.83 8.94 12.38
C VAL A 42 -4.68 8.73 11.12
N ALA A 43 -5.57 9.67 10.78
CA ALA A 43 -6.38 9.57 9.57
C ALA A 43 -5.52 9.50 8.29
N LEU A 44 -4.46 10.32 8.19
CA LEU A 44 -3.53 10.27 7.07
C LEU A 44 -2.72 8.97 7.05
N CYS A 45 -2.36 8.41 8.21
CA CYS A 45 -1.73 7.11 8.32
C CYS A 45 -2.63 5.99 7.76
N CYS A 46 -3.92 6.00 8.13
CA CYS A 46 -4.90 5.05 7.57
C CYS A 46 -5.00 5.17 6.04
N VAL A 47 -5.03 6.40 5.51
CA VAL A 47 -5.02 6.64 4.05
C VAL A 47 -3.79 6.04 3.40
N ALA A 48 -2.59 6.27 3.96
CA ALA A 48 -1.35 5.72 3.43
C ALA A 48 -1.36 4.18 3.43
N LEU A 49 -1.82 3.56 4.52
CA LEU A 49 -1.92 2.10 4.63
C LEU A 49 -2.94 1.49 3.65
N LEU A 50 -4.09 2.14 3.45
CA LEU A 50 -5.08 1.70 2.46
C LEU A 50 -4.51 1.72 1.04
N ASN A 51 -3.73 2.74 0.69
CA ASN A 51 -3.07 2.83 -0.61
C ASN A 51 -1.96 1.77 -0.74
N ALA A 52 -1.20 1.49 0.33
CA ALA A 52 -0.18 0.44 0.34
C ALA A 52 -0.81 -0.93 0.12
N ALA A 53 -1.89 -1.24 0.84
CA ALA A 53 -2.65 -2.47 0.66
C ALA A 53 -3.19 -2.60 -0.76
N THR A 54 -3.71 -1.51 -1.35
CA THR A 54 -4.18 -1.50 -2.74
C THR A 54 -3.05 -1.84 -3.72
N CYS A 55 -1.88 -1.23 -3.56
CA CYS A 55 -0.71 -1.53 -4.40
C CYS A 55 -0.27 -2.99 -4.25
N TRP A 56 -0.31 -3.51 -3.01
CA TRP A 56 0.00 -4.91 -2.72
C TRP A 56 -0.98 -5.87 -3.41
N PHE A 57 -2.28 -5.62 -3.34
CA PHE A 57 -3.30 -6.42 -4.04
C PHE A 57 -3.15 -6.35 -5.57
N ILE A 58 -2.85 -5.16 -6.12
CA ILE A 58 -2.57 -5.01 -7.55
C ILE A 58 -1.37 -5.87 -7.95
N GLY A 59 -0.28 -5.83 -7.18
CA GLY A 59 0.90 -6.67 -7.44
C GLY A 59 0.59 -8.16 -7.37
N LEU A 60 -0.12 -8.59 -6.33
CA LEU A 60 -0.49 -9.99 -6.14
C LEU A 60 -1.34 -10.52 -7.31
N SER A 61 -2.24 -9.68 -7.83
CA SER A 61 -3.14 -10.06 -8.91
C SER A 61 -2.47 -10.21 -10.28
N GLN A 62 -1.22 -9.74 -10.46
CA GLN A 62 -0.52 -9.84 -11.74
C GLN A 62 -0.21 -11.29 -12.12
N ALA A 63 0.01 -12.17 -11.14
CA ALA A 63 0.19 -13.60 -11.37
C ALA A 63 -1.11 -14.30 -11.84
N GLY A 64 -2.28 -13.71 -11.57
CA GLY A 64 -3.57 -14.36 -11.83
C GLY A 64 -3.80 -15.63 -10.99
N LEU A 65 -4.72 -16.48 -11.45
CA LEU A 65 -4.99 -17.80 -10.85
C LEU A 65 -4.03 -18.88 -11.37
N ASP A 66 -3.54 -18.71 -12.60
CA ASP A 66 -2.53 -19.56 -13.23
C ASP A 66 -1.44 -18.66 -13.83
N LEU A 67 -0.27 -18.69 -13.20
CA LEU A 67 0.88 -17.88 -13.59
C LEU A 67 1.36 -18.21 -15.01
N ARG A 68 1.31 -19.48 -15.42
CA ARG A 68 1.70 -19.89 -16.77
C ARG A 68 0.71 -19.33 -17.79
N GLU A 69 -0.58 -19.34 -17.47
CA GLU A 69 -1.59 -18.73 -18.34
C GLU A 69 -1.32 -17.22 -18.51
N ALA A 70 -1.06 -16.51 -17.42
CA ALA A 70 -0.76 -15.07 -17.45
C ALA A 70 0.52 -14.78 -18.28
N CYS A 71 1.58 -15.58 -18.11
CA CYS A 71 2.81 -15.44 -18.89
C CYS A 71 2.59 -15.67 -20.38
N GLU A 72 1.98 -16.79 -20.77
CA GLU A 72 1.91 -17.22 -22.16
C GLU A 72 0.78 -16.53 -22.94
N TYR A 73 -0.40 -16.37 -22.33
CA TYR A 73 -1.58 -15.81 -23.02
C TYR A 73 -1.70 -14.29 -22.85
N ASP A 74 -1.50 -13.76 -21.63
CA ASP A 74 -1.70 -12.32 -21.38
C ASP A 74 -0.47 -11.50 -21.81
N HIS A 75 0.74 -12.05 -21.68
CA HIS A 75 2.00 -11.35 -21.95
C HIS A 75 2.82 -11.91 -23.12
N GLY A 76 2.44 -13.07 -23.69
CA GLY A 76 3.13 -13.67 -24.84
C GLY A 76 4.55 -14.16 -24.54
N VAL A 77 4.88 -14.37 -23.27
CA VAL A 77 6.20 -14.83 -22.82
C VAL A 77 6.12 -16.29 -22.44
N ARG A 78 7.05 -17.10 -22.93
CA ARG A 78 7.12 -18.52 -22.60
C ARG A 78 7.45 -18.70 -21.11
N PHE A 79 6.63 -19.49 -20.44
CA PHE A 79 6.84 -19.86 -19.04
C PHE A 79 7.98 -20.88 -18.93
N ASP A 80 8.92 -20.65 -18.02
CA ASP A 80 10.04 -21.56 -17.74
C ASP A 80 9.78 -22.36 -16.45
N ASP A 81 9.19 -23.55 -16.63
CA ASP A 81 8.87 -24.46 -15.52
C ASP A 81 10.12 -24.83 -14.71
N LYS A 82 11.27 -25.07 -15.38
CA LYS A 82 12.50 -25.48 -14.70
C LYS A 82 13.06 -24.36 -13.83
N TRP A 83 13.00 -23.13 -14.33
CA TRP A 83 13.44 -21.97 -13.56
C TRP A 83 12.52 -21.73 -12.36
N ASN A 84 11.20 -21.81 -12.56
CA ASN A 84 10.23 -21.58 -11.50
C ASN A 84 10.27 -22.65 -10.40
N ASP A 85 10.46 -23.93 -10.76
CA ASP A 85 10.62 -25.01 -9.79
C ASP A 85 11.88 -24.81 -8.93
N ALA A 86 12.98 -24.35 -9.54
CA ALA A 86 14.22 -24.06 -8.82
C ALA A 86 14.11 -22.82 -7.89
N HIS A 87 13.23 -21.87 -8.22
CA HIS A 87 13.06 -20.60 -7.47
C HIS A 87 11.69 -20.51 -6.78
N TYR A 88 11.03 -21.65 -6.56
CA TYR A 88 9.68 -21.68 -5.98
C TYR A 88 9.62 -21.01 -4.61
N ALA A 89 10.68 -21.13 -3.80
CA ALA A 89 10.76 -20.45 -2.50
C ALA A 89 10.76 -18.92 -2.63
N GLU A 90 11.28 -18.37 -3.72
CA GLU A 90 11.29 -16.92 -3.99
C GLU A 90 9.88 -16.43 -4.38
N SER A 91 9.12 -17.24 -5.13
CA SER A 91 7.75 -16.90 -5.53
C SER A 91 6.72 -16.96 -4.38
N GLN A 92 7.05 -17.66 -3.28
CA GLN A 92 6.22 -17.71 -2.07
C GLN A 92 6.46 -16.52 -1.10
N GLN A 93 7.38 -15.61 -1.42
CA GLN A 93 7.66 -14.47 -0.55
C GLN A 93 6.52 -13.46 -0.58
N PHE A 94 6.08 -13.02 0.60
CA PHE A 94 5.05 -11.99 0.74
C PHE A 94 5.52 -10.59 0.29
N PHE A 95 6.83 -10.37 0.33
CA PHE A 95 7.51 -9.16 -0.14
C PHE A 95 9.02 -9.44 -0.29
N PRO A 96 9.70 -8.89 -1.31
CA PRO A 96 9.16 -8.15 -2.46
C PRO A 96 8.23 -9.01 -3.32
N LEU A 97 7.21 -8.38 -3.92
CA LEU A 97 6.28 -9.11 -4.79
C LEU A 97 6.97 -9.40 -6.11
N HIS A 98 6.90 -10.65 -6.52
CA HIS A 98 7.43 -11.15 -7.78
C HIS A 98 6.45 -12.18 -8.36
N ALA A 99 6.24 -12.12 -9.67
CA ALA A 99 5.47 -13.08 -10.44
C ALA A 99 6.25 -13.34 -11.73
N ARG A 100 7.37 -14.06 -11.60
CA ARG A 100 8.33 -14.25 -12.69
C ARG A 100 7.89 -15.37 -13.63
N CYS A 101 7.95 -15.08 -14.93
CA CYS A 101 7.76 -16.07 -15.98
C CYS A 101 9.05 -16.84 -16.29
N ASN A 102 10.19 -16.17 -16.14
CA ASN A 102 11.54 -16.69 -16.30
C ASN A 102 12.53 -15.76 -15.55
N ALA A 103 13.84 -15.94 -15.75
CA ALA A 103 14.86 -15.13 -15.09
C ALA A 103 14.78 -13.62 -15.39
N ASP A 104 14.25 -13.24 -16.56
CA ASP A 104 14.30 -11.88 -17.08
C ASP A 104 12.96 -11.13 -16.99
N VAL A 105 11.84 -11.87 -16.98
CA VAL A 105 10.49 -11.30 -17.07
C VAL A 105 9.75 -11.51 -15.76
N ASP A 106 9.41 -10.39 -15.12
CA ASP A 106 8.51 -10.30 -13.97
C ASP A 106 7.21 -9.60 -14.39
N LEU A 107 6.07 -10.24 -14.10
CA LEU A 107 4.76 -9.65 -14.35
C LEU A 107 4.46 -8.51 -13.38
N VAL A 108 5.09 -8.47 -12.20
CA VAL A 108 4.90 -7.39 -11.23
C VAL A 108 5.59 -6.12 -11.73
N PRO A 109 4.87 -5.01 -11.97
CA PRO A 109 5.48 -3.77 -12.38
C PRO A 109 6.52 -3.26 -11.38
N ALA A 110 7.67 -2.79 -11.90
CA ALA A 110 8.80 -2.34 -11.09
C ALA A 110 8.48 -1.21 -10.09
N TRP A 111 7.38 -0.48 -10.27
CA TRP A 111 6.95 0.60 -9.37
C TRP A 111 6.18 0.11 -8.13
N ILE A 112 5.64 -1.12 -8.12
CA ILE A 112 4.78 -1.60 -7.02
C ILE A 112 5.55 -1.70 -5.71
N ASN A 113 6.68 -2.42 -5.70
CA ASN A 113 7.47 -2.65 -4.49
C ASN A 113 8.00 -1.34 -3.88
N PRO A 114 8.62 -0.41 -4.64
CA PRO A 114 9.02 0.90 -4.11
C PRO A 114 7.86 1.73 -3.57
N THR A 115 6.68 1.67 -4.22
CA THR A 115 5.50 2.42 -3.78
C THR A 115 4.96 1.90 -2.44
N ILE A 116 4.92 0.57 -2.25
CA ILE A 116 4.52 -0.04 -0.98
C ILE A 116 5.48 0.41 0.13
N ILE A 117 6.79 0.35 -0.10
CA ILE A 117 7.80 0.79 0.88
C ILE A 117 7.58 2.26 1.25
N ALA A 118 7.44 3.14 0.25
CA ALA A 118 7.25 4.58 0.49
C ALA A 118 5.99 4.86 1.32
N LEU A 119 4.87 4.18 1.02
CA LEU A 119 3.61 4.35 1.74
C LEU A 119 3.67 3.80 3.17
N VAL A 120 4.34 2.66 3.39
CA VAL A 120 4.52 2.09 4.74
C VAL A 120 5.41 2.98 5.59
N LEU A 121 6.52 3.52 5.04
CA LEU A 121 7.37 4.47 5.74
C LEU A 121 6.64 5.76 6.08
N LEU A 122 5.82 6.27 5.14
CA LEU A 122 4.97 7.44 5.39
C LEU A 122 3.96 7.17 6.52
N ALA A 123 3.30 6.01 6.52
CA ALA A 123 2.38 5.61 7.58
C ALA A 123 3.09 5.52 8.95
N ALA A 124 4.29 4.92 9.00
CA ALA A 124 5.09 4.83 10.21
C ALA A 124 5.48 6.21 10.75
N ALA A 125 5.91 7.13 9.88
CA ALA A 125 6.24 8.50 10.25
C ALA A 125 5.03 9.27 10.80
N LEU A 126 3.86 9.15 10.15
CA LEU A 126 2.62 9.78 10.59
C LEU A 126 2.14 9.24 11.95
N LEU A 127 2.23 7.93 12.15
CA LEU A 127 1.89 7.28 13.41
C LEU A 127 2.84 7.71 14.54
N GLY A 128 4.15 7.71 14.28
CA GLY A 128 5.16 8.18 15.23
C GLY A 128 4.94 9.63 15.66
N ALA A 129 4.65 10.52 14.70
CA ALA A 129 4.31 11.91 14.98
C ALA A 129 3.01 12.04 15.80
N ALA A 130 1.98 11.23 15.49
CA ALA A 130 0.72 11.24 16.24
C ALA A 130 0.92 10.81 17.70
N LEU A 131 1.67 9.72 17.92
CA LEU A 131 1.99 9.22 19.26
C LEU A 131 2.82 10.23 20.05
N PHE A 132 3.84 10.82 19.43
CA PHE A 132 4.67 11.85 20.06
C PHE A 132 3.84 13.05 20.53
N LEU A 133 2.96 13.58 19.67
CA LEU A 133 2.09 14.69 20.03
C LEU A 133 1.07 14.32 21.11
N ALA A 134 0.49 13.11 21.03
CA ALA A 134 -0.43 12.63 22.06
C ALA A 134 0.28 12.57 23.43
N VAL A 135 1.42 11.89 23.52
CA VAL A 135 2.20 11.77 24.76
C VAL A 135 2.59 13.14 25.32
N ARG A 136 3.04 14.06 24.46
CA ARG A 136 3.36 15.43 24.87
C ARG A 136 2.16 16.16 25.47
N THR A 137 0.99 16.09 24.83
CA THR A 137 -0.22 16.73 25.37
C THR A 137 -0.68 16.12 26.70
N PHE A 138 -0.56 14.80 26.86
CA PHE A 138 -0.90 14.11 28.11
C PHE A 138 0.04 14.51 29.26
N THR A 139 1.34 14.58 29.00
CA THR A 139 2.35 14.96 30.01
C THR A 139 2.24 16.43 30.43
N GLU A 140 2.01 17.35 29.48
CA GLU A 140 1.76 18.77 29.79
C GLU A 140 0.45 18.97 30.55
N GLY A 141 -0.60 18.19 30.24
CA GLY A 141 -1.86 18.19 31.00
C GLY A 141 -1.67 17.75 32.45
N ARG A 142 -0.91 16.66 32.68
CA ARG A 142 -0.61 16.15 34.03
C ARG A 142 0.14 17.16 34.90
N LYS A 143 1.10 17.88 34.34
CA LYS A 143 1.87 18.90 35.09
C LYS A 143 0.99 20.05 35.61
N LYS A 144 -0.08 20.40 34.89
CA LYS A 144 -1.01 21.47 35.29
C LYS A 144 -1.97 21.06 36.41
N THR A 145 -2.22 19.77 36.60
CA THR A 145 -3.12 19.28 37.67
C THR A 145 -2.44 19.14 39.02
N HIS A 146 -1.10 19.15 39.04
CA HIS A 146 -0.27 19.02 40.26
C HIS A 146 0.45 20.32 40.65
N ALA A 147 0.18 21.43 39.96
CA ALA A 147 0.65 22.78 40.26
C ALA A 147 -0.53 23.61 40.76
#